data_AF-R7V242-F1
#
_entry.id   AF-R7V242-F1
#
_cell.length_a   1.000
_cell.length_b   1.000
_cell.length_c   1.000
_cell.angle_alpha   90.00
_cell.angle_beta   90.00
_cell.angle_gamma   90.00
#
_symmetry.space_group_name_H-M   'P 1'
#
loop_
_entity.id
_entity.type
_entity.pdbx_description
1 polymer ?
#
loop_
_entity_poly.entity_id
_entity_poly.type
_entity_poly.pdbx_seq_one_letter_code
_entity_poly.pdbx_strand_id
1 'polypeptide(L)'
;ICPGTTDNCTEGDNYPDASSCLAYFVCEDGELQLRHCSGFTPVFDIHELECVELSPGFDCEYRCKTAGPSTEQPTTTPETSSGKTSQATTTPSSSLDPCNRDEFCDEKAILPDPESCLHYYYCADGQWGRIKCPRGYLFDWSSAYCRDEEVICHPECPPKPTPVEPG
;
A
#
# COMPACT_ATOMS: atom_id res chain seq x y z
N ILE A 1 5.35 -15.53 23.57
CA ILE A 1 5.20 -16.39 22.37
C ILE A 1 3.80 -16.11 21.84
N CYS A 2 3.65 -15.91 20.54
CA CYS A 2 2.36 -15.64 19.93
C CYS A 2 1.64 -16.97 19.62
N PRO A 3 0.32 -17.06 19.82
CA PRO A 3 -0.47 -18.20 19.33
C PRO A 3 -0.62 -18.13 17.79
N GLY A 4 -1.08 -19.20 17.17
CA GLY A 4 -1.32 -19.23 15.72
C GLY A 4 -0.05 -19.34 14.88
N THR A 5 0.70 -20.43 15.05
CA THR A 5 1.51 -20.99 13.94
C THR A 5 0.68 -22.03 13.20
N THR A 6 1.07 -22.42 11.99
CA THR A 6 0.43 -23.52 11.23
C THR A 6 0.20 -24.79 12.06
N ASP A 7 1.14 -25.15 12.93
CA ASP A 7 1.06 -26.35 13.78
C ASP A 7 0.12 -26.19 15.00
N ASN A 8 -0.35 -24.98 15.30
CA ASN A 8 -1.09 -24.62 16.52
C ASN A 8 -2.06 -23.43 16.27
N CYS A 9 -3.00 -23.57 15.33
CA CYS A 9 -4.19 -22.70 15.27
C CYS A 9 -5.43 -23.41 15.84
N THR A 10 -6.33 -22.65 16.47
CA THR A 10 -7.62 -23.15 16.98
C THR A 10 -8.69 -22.86 15.92
N GLU A 11 -9.48 -23.86 15.54
CA GLU A 11 -10.58 -23.69 14.58
C GLU A 11 -11.51 -22.52 14.97
N GLY A 12 -11.63 -21.53 14.08
CA GLY A 12 -12.42 -20.31 14.27
C GLY A 12 -11.72 -19.13 14.97
N ASP A 13 -10.50 -19.29 15.51
CA ASP A 13 -9.73 -18.17 16.07
C ASP A 13 -9.14 -17.29 14.94
N ASN A 14 -9.03 -15.99 15.21
CA ASN A 14 -8.31 -15.03 14.38
C ASN A 14 -6.87 -14.81 14.89
N TYR A 15 -5.92 -14.64 13.97
CA TYR A 15 -4.50 -14.41 14.25
C TYR A 15 -3.95 -13.24 13.41
N PRO A 16 -3.10 -12.36 13.97
CA PRO A 16 -2.58 -11.21 13.24
C PRO A 16 -1.62 -11.62 12.12
N ASP A 17 -1.70 -10.96 10.97
CA ASP A 17 -0.65 -11.11 9.96
C ASP A 17 0.66 -10.41 10.40
N ALA A 18 1.78 -11.02 10.03
CA ALA A 18 3.13 -10.57 10.38
C ALA A 18 3.66 -9.43 9.49
N SER A 19 2.98 -9.16 8.36
CA SER A 19 3.46 -8.32 7.25
C SER A 19 2.50 -7.18 6.89
N SER A 20 1.26 -7.21 7.40
CA SER A 20 0.18 -6.30 7.06
C SER A 20 -0.68 -5.99 8.28
N CYS A 21 -0.84 -4.71 8.58
CA CYS A 21 -1.75 -4.25 9.64
C CYS A 21 -3.24 -4.30 9.24
N LEU A 22 -3.53 -4.53 7.95
CA LEU A 22 -4.87 -4.56 7.34
C LEU A 22 -5.34 -5.99 7.05
N ALA A 23 -4.60 -7.00 7.50
CA ALA A 23 -4.88 -8.42 7.25
C ALA A 23 -4.72 -9.26 8.53
N TYR A 24 -5.35 -10.42 8.51
CA TYR A 24 -5.33 -11.41 9.57
C TYR A 24 -5.55 -12.79 8.97
N PHE A 25 -5.23 -13.84 9.72
CA PHE A 25 -5.59 -15.20 9.39
C PHE A 25 -6.78 -15.64 10.24
N VAL A 26 -7.69 -16.44 9.69
CA VAL A 26 -8.64 -17.25 10.44
C VAL A 26 -8.27 -18.71 10.28
N CYS A 27 -8.35 -19.51 11.34
CA CYS A 27 -8.14 -20.96 11.25
C CYS A 27 -9.43 -21.63 10.76
N GLU A 28 -9.41 -22.20 9.56
CA GLU A 28 -10.53 -22.95 8.96
C GLU A 28 -10.03 -24.31 8.45
N ASP A 29 -10.72 -25.40 8.80
CA ASP A 29 -10.29 -26.80 8.60
C ASP A 29 -8.88 -27.10 9.17
N GLY A 30 -8.47 -26.37 10.21
CA GLY A 30 -7.14 -26.45 10.82
C GLY A 30 -6.01 -25.73 10.06
N GLU A 31 -6.31 -25.00 8.99
CA GLU A 31 -5.35 -24.24 8.18
C GLU A 31 -5.60 -22.72 8.30
N LEU A 32 -4.53 -21.92 8.29
CA LEU A 32 -4.61 -20.46 8.44
C LEU A 32 -4.97 -19.76 7.11
N GLN A 33 -6.24 -19.41 6.94
CA GLN A 33 -6.76 -18.71 5.75
C GLN A 33 -6.57 -17.19 5.85
N LEU A 34 -5.93 -16.57 4.86
CA LEU A 34 -5.69 -15.12 4.82
C LEU A 34 -6.99 -14.35 4.56
N ARG A 35 -7.25 -13.33 5.39
CA ARG A 35 -8.40 -12.43 5.34
C ARG A 35 -7.93 -10.99 5.39
N HIS A 36 -8.68 -10.10 4.75
CA HIS A 36 -8.46 -8.65 4.82
C HIS A 36 -9.58 -7.98 5.61
N CYS A 37 -9.20 -7.04 6.47
CA CYS A 37 -10.18 -6.22 7.18
C CYS A 37 -10.96 -5.35 6.19
N SER A 38 -12.29 -5.26 6.37
CA SER A 38 -13.20 -4.58 5.44
C SER A 38 -13.76 -3.31 6.07
N GLY A 39 -13.60 -2.17 5.39
CA GLY A 39 -13.93 -0.84 5.92
C GLY A 39 -13.15 0.27 5.19
N PHE A 40 -13.19 1.51 5.71
CA PHE A 40 -12.42 2.63 5.14
C PHE A 40 -11.01 2.79 5.74
N THR A 41 -10.84 2.49 7.02
CA THR A 41 -9.56 2.57 7.76
C THR A 41 -9.34 1.38 8.73
N PRO A 42 -9.63 0.12 8.37
CA PRO A 42 -9.71 -0.95 9.36
C PRO A 42 -8.34 -1.64 9.59
N VAL A 43 -7.92 -1.73 10.85
CA VAL A 43 -6.75 -2.53 11.25
C VAL A 43 -7.17 -3.74 12.07
N PHE A 44 -6.40 -4.82 11.98
CA PHE A 44 -6.60 -5.95 12.87
C PHE A 44 -5.95 -5.66 14.23
N ASP A 45 -6.77 -5.57 15.29
CA ASP A 45 -6.32 -5.39 16.67
C ASP A 45 -5.86 -6.72 17.27
N ILE A 46 -4.66 -6.73 17.88
CA ILE A 46 -4.04 -7.96 18.39
C ILE A 46 -4.48 -8.35 19.81
N HIS A 47 -5.24 -7.49 20.48
CA HIS A 47 -5.78 -7.67 21.82
C HIS A 47 -7.26 -8.08 21.78
N GLU A 48 -8.06 -7.42 20.93
CA GLU A 48 -9.46 -7.77 20.70
C GLU A 48 -9.62 -8.94 19.70
N LEU A 49 -8.61 -9.19 18.85
CA LEU A 49 -8.61 -10.19 17.76
C LEU A 49 -9.70 -9.95 16.68
N GLU A 50 -10.05 -8.67 16.48
CA GLU A 50 -11.05 -8.21 15.52
C GLU A 50 -10.52 -7.06 14.65
N CYS A 51 -11.22 -6.77 13.54
CA CYS A 51 -10.94 -5.62 12.69
C CYS A 51 -11.62 -4.35 13.25
N VAL A 52 -10.83 -3.38 13.71
CA VAL A 52 -11.30 -2.12 14.33
C VAL A 52 -10.95 -0.91 13.44
N GLU A 53 -11.69 0.20 13.60
CA GLU A 53 -11.33 1.46 12.93
C GLU A 53 -10.08 2.09 13.58
N LEU A 54 -9.13 2.55 12.75
CA LEU A 54 -7.88 3.17 13.18
C LEU A 54 -8.08 4.32 14.17
N SER A 55 -7.75 4.08 15.43
CA SER A 55 -7.75 5.09 16.49
C SER A 55 -6.41 5.83 16.57
N PRO A 56 -6.39 7.15 16.85
CA PRO A 56 -5.15 7.92 16.94
C PRO A 56 -4.29 7.44 18.13
N GLY A 57 -3.17 6.80 17.81
CA GLY A 57 -2.26 6.16 18.78
C GLY A 57 -2.20 4.63 18.70
N PHE A 58 -2.94 3.99 17.78
CA PHE A 58 -2.78 2.57 17.48
C PHE A 58 -1.38 2.27 16.91
N ASP A 59 -0.63 1.38 17.55
CA ASP A 59 0.66 0.93 17.05
C ASP A 59 0.51 -0.28 16.10
N CYS A 60 1.07 -0.14 14.91
CA CYS A 60 1.09 -1.15 13.86
C CYS A 60 2.45 -1.88 13.80
N GLU A 61 3.48 -1.38 14.50
CA GLU A 61 4.83 -1.96 14.58
C GLU A 61 4.88 -3.21 15.49
N TYR A 62 4.24 -3.14 16.67
CA TYR A 62 4.16 -4.28 17.60
C TYR A 62 3.14 -5.32 17.13
N ARG A 63 3.58 -6.27 16.29
CA ARG A 63 2.77 -7.40 15.82
C ARG A 63 3.33 -8.77 16.15
N CYS A 64 2.40 -9.68 16.45
CA CYS A 64 2.69 -11.10 16.59
C CYS A 64 2.97 -11.72 15.23
N LYS A 65 4.15 -12.34 15.08
CA LYS A 65 4.57 -12.94 13.82
C LYS A 65 4.04 -14.36 13.67
N THR A 66 2.80 -14.47 13.22
CA THR A 66 2.24 -15.72 12.68
C THR A 66 3.04 -16.12 11.43
N ALA A 67 3.56 -17.34 11.44
CA ALA A 67 4.02 -17.99 10.22
C ALA A 67 2.78 -18.56 9.52
N GLY A 68 2.22 -17.79 8.59
CA GLY A 68 1.14 -18.28 7.73
C GLY A 68 1.63 -19.35 6.75
N PRO A 69 0.72 -20.13 6.14
CA PRO A 69 1.07 -20.99 5.03
C PRO A 69 1.70 -20.17 3.90
N SER A 70 2.69 -20.76 3.22
CA SER A 70 3.45 -20.10 2.16
C SER A 70 2.65 -20.01 0.84
N THR A 71 1.55 -19.27 0.86
CA THR A 71 0.89 -18.79 -0.36
C THR A 71 1.86 -17.83 -1.05
N GLU A 72 2.34 -18.18 -2.25
CA GLU A 72 3.29 -17.34 -3.00
C GLU A 72 2.62 -16.03 -3.47
N GLN A 73 2.68 -14.99 -2.64
CA GLN A 73 2.57 -13.61 -3.07
C GLN A 73 3.99 -13.02 -3.13
N PRO A 74 4.42 -12.42 -4.26
CA PRO A 74 5.82 -12.11 -4.51
C PRO A 74 6.39 -11.13 -3.48
N THR A 75 7.21 -11.66 -2.57
CA THR A 75 7.84 -10.93 -1.48
C THR A 75 9.33 -10.78 -1.80
N THR A 76 9.70 -9.65 -2.39
CA THR A 76 11.09 -9.31 -2.76
C THR A 76 11.88 -8.87 -1.53
N THR A 77 12.39 -9.84 -0.77
CA THR A 77 13.21 -9.62 0.43
C THR A 77 14.52 -8.88 0.09
N PRO A 78 14.94 -7.86 0.86
CA PRO A 78 16.15 -7.10 0.58
C PRO A 78 17.42 -7.83 1.10
N GLU A 79 17.95 -8.77 0.31
CA GLU A 79 19.21 -9.44 0.64
C GLU A 79 20.44 -8.53 0.44
N THR A 80 21.17 -8.26 1.53
CA THR A 80 22.43 -7.52 1.51
C THR A 80 23.61 -8.42 1.85
N SER A 81 24.40 -8.85 0.86
CA SER A 81 25.87 -8.82 0.93
C SER A 81 26.61 -9.17 -0.37
N SER A 82 27.36 -8.19 -0.89
CA SER A 82 28.74 -8.35 -1.41
C SER A 82 29.11 -9.35 -2.54
N GLY A 83 29.10 -8.83 -3.78
CA GLY A 83 30.20 -9.05 -4.75
C GLY A 83 29.89 -9.96 -5.95
N LYS A 84 30.25 -9.60 -7.20
CA LYS A 84 31.46 -8.84 -7.60
C LYS A 84 31.34 -8.13 -8.97
N THR A 85 31.29 -6.80 -8.93
CA THR A 85 31.99 -5.86 -9.84
C THR A 85 31.71 -5.87 -11.37
N SER A 86 30.91 -4.87 -11.79
CA SER A 86 30.94 -4.18 -13.11
C SER A 86 30.44 -4.95 -14.35
N GLN A 87 29.89 -4.29 -15.39
CA GLN A 87 29.85 -2.85 -15.71
C GLN A 87 28.46 -2.41 -16.21
N ALA A 88 28.15 -1.10 -16.22
CA ALA A 88 26.77 -0.60 -16.29
C ALA A 88 26.50 0.39 -17.44
N THR A 89 25.22 0.48 -17.83
CA THR A 89 24.53 1.66 -18.40
C THR A 89 23.05 1.56 -17.96
N THR A 90 22.60 2.25 -16.90
CA THR A 90 21.86 3.55 -16.95
C THR A 90 20.52 3.41 -17.71
N THR A 91 19.34 3.59 -17.13
CA THR A 91 18.92 4.54 -16.06
C THR A 91 17.78 3.98 -15.18
N PRO A 92 17.71 4.28 -13.86
CA PRO A 92 16.47 4.16 -13.08
C PRO A 92 15.59 5.41 -13.26
N SER A 93 14.39 5.26 -13.82
CA SER A 93 13.46 6.35 -14.18
C SER A 93 12.04 5.91 -13.77
N SER A 94 11.40 6.61 -12.82
CA SER A 94 10.55 7.82 -13.00
C SER A 94 9.04 7.58 -12.94
N SER A 95 8.59 6.32 -12.81
CA SER A 95 7.18 5.94 -12.55
C SER A 95 6.50 6.64 -11.37
N LEU A 96 7.28 7.31 -10.49
CA LEU A 96 6.81 8.08 -9.34
C LEU A 96 6.80 9.62 -9.54
N ASP A 97 6.98 10.13 -10.76
CA ASP A 97 6.80 11.56 -11.06
C ASP A 97 5.31 11.87 -11.39
N PRO A 98 4.56 12.59 -10.52
CA PRO A 98 3.17 12.93 -10.81
C PRO A 98 3.01 13.96 -11.93
N CYS A 99 4.04 14.77 -12.20
CA CYS A 99 4.04 15.81 -13.23
C CYS A 99 4.34 15.24 -14.62
N ASN A 100 5.06 14.11 -14.69
CA ASN A 100 5.42 13.42 -15.92
C ASN A 100 5.17 11.90 -15.80
N ARG A 101 3.94 11.54 -15.43
CA ARG A 101 3.51 10.15 -15.18
C ARG A 101 3.66 9.28 -16.44
N ASP A 102 4.55 8.30 -16.36
CA ASP A 102 4.79 7.29 -17.39
C ASP A 102 3.53 6.45 -17.74
N GLU A 103 3.46 5.89 -18.96
CA GLU A 103 2.29 5.15 -19.48
C GLU A 103 1.97 3.87 -18.67
N PHE A 104 3.01 3.22 -18.15
CA PHE A 104 2.95 2.03 -17.31
C PHE A 104 3.44 2.35 -15.89
N CYS A 105 3.14 1.48 -14.93
CA CYS A 105 3.45 1.73 -13.52
C CYS A 105 3.84 0.47 -12.74
N ASP A 106 4.57 0.69 -11.66
CA ASP A 106 4.85 -0.32 -10.64
C ASP A 106 3.58 -0.61 -9.83
N GLU A 107 3.28 -1.89 -9.62
CA GLU A 107 2.04 -2.33 -8.97
C GLU A 107 1.87 -1.67 -7.58
N LYS A 108 0.65 -1.22 -7.26
CA LYS A 108 0.30 -0.52 -6.01
C LYS A 108 0.93 0.87 -5.85
N ALA A 109 1.66 1.41 -6.84
CA ALA A 109 2.10 2.81 -6.83
C ALA A 109 0.90 3.77 -6.78
N ILE A 110 1.09 4.91 -6.09
CA ILE A 110 0.08 5.96 -5.92
C ILE A 110 0.67 7.31 -6.33
N LEU A 111 -0.05 8.07 -7.15
CA LEU A 111 0.33 9.43 -7.55
C LEU A 111 -0.84 10.41 -7.39
N PRO A 112 -0.60 11.65 -6.95
CA PRO A 112 -1.61 12.70 -6.98
C PRO A 112 -1.99 13.05 -8.42
N ASP A 113 -3.18 13.62 -8.61
CA ASP A 113 -3.53 14.25 -9.87
C ASP A 113 -3.05 15.72 -9.88
N PRO A 114 -2.07 16.09 -10.72
CA PRO A 114 -1.53 17.46 -10.79
C PRO A 114 -2.53 18.48 -11.38
N GLU A 115 -3.68 18.02 -11.87
CA GLU A 115 -4.76 18.87 -12.38
C GLU A 115 -6.01 18.77 -11.48
N SER A 116 -5.98 18.02 -10.37
CA SER A 116 -7.15 17.89 -9.48
C SER A 116 -6.87 17.32 -8.08
N CYS A 117 -6.83 18.17 -7.04
CA CYS A 117 -6.80 17.74 -5.63
C CYS A 117 -7.93 16.77 -5.20
N LEU A 118 -8.99 16.61 -5.99
CA LEU A 118 -10.09 15.67 -5.73
C LEU A 118 -9.80 14.24 -6.20
N HIS A 119 -8.67 14.00 -6.86
CA HIS A 119 -8.35 12.75 -7.53
C HIS A 119 -6.90 12.33 -7.30
N TYR A 120 -6.66 11.04 -7.49
CA TYR A 120 -5.34 10.44 -7.51
C TYR A 120 -5.32 9.29 -8.51
N TYR A 121 -4.14 8.75 -8.77
CA TYR A 121 -3.92 7.59 -9.62
C TYR A 121 -3.37 6.45 -8.77
N TYR A 122 -3.92 5.25 -8.96
CA TYR A 122 -3.48 4.02 -8.33
C TYR A 122 -3.09 3.02 -9.42
N CYS A 123 -1.96 2.33 -9.26
CA CYS A 123 -1.52 1.31 -10.20
C CYS A 123 -2.12 -0.06 -9.90
N ALA A 124 -2.96 -0.56 -10.82
CA ALA A 124 -3.47 -1.92 -10.84
C ALA A 124 -3.07 -2.60 -12.16
N ASP A 125 -2.57 -3.83 -12.11
CA ASP A 125 -2.18 -4.62 -13.30
C ASP A 125 -1.22 -3.87 -14.27
N GLY A 126 -0.35 -3.02 -13.71
CA GLY A 126 0.59 -2.18 -14.48
C GLY A 126 -0.03 -0.95 -15.16
N GLN A 127 -1.30 -0.63 -14.86
CA GLN A 127 -2.07 0.47 -15.46
C GLN A 127 -2.61 1.47 -14.41
N TRP A 128 -2.66 2.74 -14.78
CA TRP A 128 -3.12 3.84 -13.91
C TRP A 128 -4.64 4.00 -13.87
N GLY A 129 -5.27 3.54 -12.79
CA GLY A 129 -6.66 3.86 -12.48
C GLY A 129 -6.78 5.25 -11.82
N ARG A 130 -7.52 6.18 -12.44
CA ARG A 130 -7.82 7.51 -11.85
C ARG A 130 -8.98 7.42 -10.88
N ILE A 131 -8.69 7.48 -9.58
CA ILE A 131 -9.66 7.36 -8.48
C ILE A 131 -10.01 8.76 -7.97
N LYS A 132 -11.23 8.91 -7.44
CA LYS A 132 -11.73 10.15 -6.82
C LYS A 132 -11.83 9.98 -5.31
N CYS A 133 -11.39 10.98 -4.54
CA CYS A 133 -11.55 10.99 -3.09
C CYS A 133 -13.05 11.06 -2.66
N PRO A 134 -13.38 10.57 -1.46
CA PRO A 134 -14.73 10.70 -0.88
C PRO A 134 -15.22 12.16 -0.81
N ARG A 135 -16.54 12.36 -0.78
CA ARG A 135 -17.12 13.72 -0.76
C ARG A 135 -16.72 14.45 0.52
N GLY A 136 -15.99 15.56 0.36
CA GLY A 136 -15.45 16.37 1.46
C GLY A 136 -13.96 16.21 1.67
N TYR A 137 -13.33 15.22 1.02
CA TYR A 137 -11.92 14.91 1.15
C TYR A 137 -11.16 15.32 -0.12
N LEU A 138 -9.91 15.75 0.06
CA LEU A 138 -8.93 15.99 -0.97
C LEU A 138 -7.80 14.96 -0.84
N PHE A 139 -7.14 14.60 -1.92
CA PHE A 139 -5.94 13.79 -1.83
C PHE A 139 -4.81 14.62 -1.19
N ASP A 140 -4.02 14.00 -0.32
CA ASP A 140 -2.76 14.53 0.18
C ASP A 140 -1.59 13.71 -0.35
N TRP A 141 -0.66 14.36 -1.03
CA TRP A 141 0.56 13.77 -1.57
C TRP A 141 1.48 13.25 -0.46
N SER A 142 1.58 13.96 0.67
CA SER A 142 2.56 13.65 1.71
C SER A 142 2.30 12.33 2.44
N SER A 143 1.03 11.92 2.55
CA SER A 143 0.62 10.60 3.07
C SER A 143 0.06 9.66 2.01
N ALA A 144 0.04 10.06 0.73
CA ALA A 144 -0.64 9.37 -0.36
C ALA A 144 -2.09 8.93 -0.05
N TYR A 145 -2.88 9.77 0.62
CA TYR A 145 -4.21 9.41 1.15
C TYR A 145 -5.21 10.57 1.13
N CYS A 146 -6.51 10.29 1.09
CA CYS A 146 -7.56 11.31 1.10
C CYS A 146 -7.81 11.88 2.51
N ARG A 147 -7.66 13.19 2.72
CA ARG A 147 -7.87 13.90 4.01
C ARG A 147 -8.73 15.15 3.82
N ASP A 148 -9.33 15.65 4.90
CA ASP A 148 -10.34 16.72 4.88
C ASP A 148 -9.77 18.13 5.17
N GLU A 149 -8.67 18.26 5.90
CA GLU A 149 -7.99 19.54 6.18
C GLU A 149 -6.47 19.52 5.87
N GLU A 150 -5.89 20.71 5.67
CA GLU A 150 -4.45 21.03 5.49
C GLU A 150 -3.62 20.08 4.58
N VAL A 151 -4.15 19.73 3.40
CA VAL A 151 -3.44 18.88 2.42
C VAL A 151 -2.46 19.66 1.52
N ILE A 152 -1.34 19.01 1.15
CA ILE A 152 -0.53 19.36 -0.03
C ILE A 152 -0.96 18.38 -1.13
N CYS A 153 -1.88 18.78 -2.00
CA CYS A 153 -2.59 17.80 -2.82
C CYS A 153 -1.80 17.23 -4.00
N HIS A 154 -0.84 18.00 -4.52
CA HIS A 154 0.17 17.59 -5.51
C HIS A 154 1.42 18.49 -5.33
N PRO A 155 2.61 18.09 -5.82
CA PRO A 155 3.73 19.01 -5.94
C PRO A 155 3.47 20.08 -7.03
N GLU A 156 4.16 21.21 -6.95
CA GLU A 156 4.13 22.26 -8.00
C GLU A 156 4.76 21.72 -9.29
N CYS A 157 3.93 21.39 -10.29
CA CYS A 157 4.41 20.90 -11.57
C CYS A 157 4.87 22.04 -12.49
N PRO A 158 5.97 21.88 -13.25
CA PRO A 158 6.38 22.86 -14.23
C PRO A 158 5.30 23.03 -15.31
N PRO A 159 5.06 24.25 -15.82
CA PRO A 159 4.01 24.48 -16.81
C PRO A 159 4.29 23.68 -18.09
N LYS A 160 3.33 22.84 -18.49
CA LYS A 160 3.39 22.07 -19.74
C LYS A 160 3.68 23.01 -20.90
N PRO A 161 4.71 22.75 -21.75
CA PRO A 161 5.02 23.63 -22.86
C PRO A 161 3.83 23.67 -23.82
N THR A 162 3.26 24.85 -24.04
CA THR A 162 2.14 25.02 -24.96
C THR A 162 2.58 24.67 -26.38
N PRO A 163 1.86 23.80 -27.10
CA PRO A 163 2.10 23.58 -28.51
C PRO A 163 1.96 24.91 -29.27
N VAL A 164 3.05 25.39 -29.86
CA VAL A 164 3.01 26.54 -30.76
C VAL A 164 2.40 26.05 -32.07
N GLU A 165 1.13 26.38 -32.29
CA GLU A 165 0.39 26.00 -33.49
C GLU A 165 1.09 26.57 -34.75
N PRO A 166 1.53 25.73 -35.70
CA PRO A 166 2.13 26.19 -36.95
C PRO A 166 1.04 26.67 -37.91
N GLY A 167 1.01 27.98 -38.17
CA GLY A 167 0.11 28.63 -39.14
C GLY A 167 0.65 28.73 -40.57
#